data_AF-A0A2Y9AAL4-F1
#
_entry.id   AF-A0A2Y9AAL4-F1
#
_cell.length_a   1.000
_cell.length_b   1.000
_cell.length_c   1.000
_cell.angle_alpha   90.00
_cell.angle_beta   90.00
_cell.angle_gamma   90.00
#
_symmetry.space_group_name_H-M   'P 1'
#
loop_
_entity.id
_entity.type
_entity.pdbx_description
1 polymer ?
#
loop_
_entity_poly.entity_id
_entity_poly.type
_entity_poly.pdbx_seq_one_letter_code
_entity_poly.pdbx_strand_id
1 'polypeptide(L)'
;MDVTAVAPDAFRARWEAALTELELDVAETEAMLAGDHVARPASPWTPPSDLGPLPEPLRARAELLLERQAEVAQRLSEALVLSRRQARLTEVLRAGGPRRPVYLDAAG
;
A
#
# COMPACT_ATOMS: atom_id res chain seq x y z
N MET A 1 22.75 -15.30 39.46
CA MET A 1 21.87 -14.23 38.96
C MET A 1 22.49 -13.73 37.66
N ASP A 2 22.11 -14.35 36.55
CA ASP A 2 22.59 -14.03 35.21
C ASP A 2 21.83 -12.81 34.65
N VAL A 3 22.49 -11.65 34.66
CA VAL A 3 21.94 -10.38 34.13
C VAL A 3 22.16 -10.27 32.61
N THR A 4 22.90 -11.18 32.00
CA THR A 4 23.34 -11.11 30.60
C THR A 4 22.30 -11.61 29.59
N ALA A 5 21.32 -12.44 29.99
CA ALA A 5 20.32 -13.01 29.08
C ALA A 5 19.11 -12.09 28.81
N VAL A 6 18.82 -11.13 29.69
CA VAL A 6 17.64 -10.25 29.59
C VAL A 6 17.76 -9.22 28.45
N ALA A 7 18.97 -8.82 28.08
CA ALA A 7 19.22 -7.81 27.05
C ALA A 7 19.00 -8.28 25.59
N PRO A 8 19.51 -9.44 25.15
CA PRO A 8 19.30 -9.91 23.77
C PRO A 8 17.83 -10.24 23.47
N ASP A 9 17.08 -10.75 24.45
CA ASP A 9 15.66 -11.05 24.28
C ASP A 9 14.81 -9.78 24.21
N ALA A 10 15.07 -8.78 25.05
CA ALA A 10 14.38 -7.48 24.98
C ALA A 10 14.66 -6.77 23.64
N PHE A 11 15.90 -6.83 23.15
CA PHE A 11 16.27 -6.27 21.86
C PHE A 11 15.52 -6.92 20.70
N ARG A 12 15.50 -8.25 20.66
CA ARG A 12 14.76 -9.03 19.66
C ARG A 12 13.27 -8.74 19.73
N ALA A 13 12.69 -8.68 20.93
CA ALA A 13 11.27 -8.39 21.11
C ALA A 13 10.86 -7.02 20.55
N ARG A 14 11.72 -6.00 20.67
CA ARG A 14 11.46 -4.69 20.03
C ARG A 14 11.49 -4.77 18.51
N TRP A 15 12.42 -5.54 17.93
CA TRP A 15 12.42 -5.80 16.49
C TRP A 15 11.18 -6.57 16.04
N GLU A 16 10.76 -7.56 16.79
CA GLU A 16 9.52 -8.30 16.52
C GLU A 16 8.30 -7.38 16.57
N ALA A 17 8.23 -6.49 17.56
CA ALA A 17 7.16 -5.49 17.66
C ALA A 17 7.17 -4.55 16.44
N ALA A 18 8.32 -4.00 16.07
CA ALA A 18 8.45 -3.11 14.92
C ALA A 18 8.06 -3.78 13.60
N LEU A 19 8.49 -5.04 13.38
CA LEU A 19 8.10 -5.81 12.21
C LEU A 19 6.60 -6.14 12.21
N THR A 20 6.02 -6.41 13.38
CA THR A 20 4.58 -6.68 13.51
C THR A 20 3.74 -5.45 13.16
N GLU A 21 4.15 -4.27 13.62
CA GLU A 21 3.47 -3.01 13.26
C GLU A 21 3.52 -2.79 11.74
N LEU A 22 4.68 -2.96 11.11
CA LEU A 22 4.80 -2.84 9.65
C LEU A 22 3.96 -3.88 8.89
N GLU A 23 3.91 -5.11 9.37
CA GLU A 23 3.10 -6.17 8.76
C GLU A 23 1.61 -5.86 8.80
N LEU A 24 1.13 -5.23 9.89
CA LEU A 24 -0.26 -4.78 10.02
C LEU A 24 -0.57 -3.66 9.02
N ASP A 25 0.32 -2.67 8.89
CA ASP A 25 0.15 -1.57 7.92
C ASP A 25 0.10 -2.09 6.47
N VAL A 26 0.96 -3.06 6.15
CA VAL A 26 0.99 -3.70 4.83
C VAL A 26 -0.29 -4.49 4.59
N ALA A 27 -0.75 -5.28 5.58
CA ALA A 27 -1.98 -6.05 5.46
C ALA A 27 -3.23 -5.16 5.29
N GLU A 28 -3.29 -4.01 5.99
CA GLU A 28 -4.37 -3.03 5.79
C GLU A 28 -4.36 -2.47 4.37
N THR A 29 -3.17 -2.13 3.85
CA THR A 29 -3.02 -1.61 2.48
C THR A 29 -3.39 -2.67 1.42
N GLU A 30 -3.02 -3.92 1.63
CA GLU A 30 -3.40 -5.05 0.78
C GLU A 30 -4.93 -5.22 0.74
N ALA A 31 -5.60 -5.17 1.91
CA ALA A 31 -7.06 -5.26 2.01
C ALA A 31 -7.77 -4.08 1.33
N MET A 32 -7.20 -2.87 1.43
CA MET A 32 -7.69 -1.70 0.70
C MET A 32 -7.58 -1.88 -0.82
N LEU A 33 -6.45 -2.41 -1.31
CA LEU A 33 -6.26 -2.68 -2.74
C LEU A 33 -7.16 -3.80 -3.26
N ALA A 34 -7.55 -4.76 -2.42
CA ALA A 34 -8.54 -5.79 -2.76
C ALA A 34 -9.96 -5.24 -2.84
N GLY A 35 -10.22 -4.03 -2.32
CA GLY A 35 -11.56 -3.45 -2.22
C GLY A 35 -12.37 -3.98 -1.03
N ASP A 36 -11.73 -4.74 -0.14
CA ASP A 36 -12.35 -5.32 1.07
C ASP A 36 -12.39 -4.32 2.23
N HIS A 37 -11.68 -3.20 2.11
CA HIS A 37 -11.55 -2.20 3.16
C HIS A 37 -11.55 -0.76 2.65
N VAL A 38 -12.13 0.15 3.43
CA VAL A 38 -12.05 1.60 3.21
C VAL A 38 -10.99 2.16 4.14
N ALA A 39 -9.96 2.77 3.56
CA ALA A 39 -8.83 3.34 4.28
C ALA A 39 -9.26 4.32 5.38
N ARG A 40 -8.75 4.12 6.59
CA ARG A 40 -8.61 5.23 7.54
C ARG A 40 -7.29 5.95 7.25
N PRO A 41 -7.20 7.28 7.39
CA PRO A 41 -5.90 7.94 7.36
C PRO A 41 -5.02 7.35 8.47
N ALA A 42 -4.01 6.57 8.07
CA ALA A 42 -3.01 6.03 8.97
C ALA A 42 -1.99 7.12 9.32
N SER A 43 -1.52 7.12 10.57
CA SER A 43 -0.36 7.92 10.95
C SER A 43 0.86 7.40 10.18
N PRO A 44 1.74 8.28 9.68
CA PRO A 44 2.94 7.83 9.00
C PRO A 44 3.79 6.99 9.94
N TRP A 45 4.09 5.75 9.53
CA TRP A 45 4.96 4.87 10.31
C TRP A 45 6.33 5.52 10.51
N THR A 46 6.78 5.54 11.75
CA THR A 46 8.09 6.09 12.13
C THR A 46 8.93 4.95 12.69
N PRO A 47 10.10 4.65 12.08
CA PRO A 47 10.96 3.60 12.60
C PRO A 47 11.37 3.94 14.04
N PRO A 48 11.28 2.99 14.99
CA PRO A 48 11.76 3.24 16.34
C PRO A 48 13.25 3.57 16.32
N SER A 49 13.62 4.68 16.95
CA SER A 49 15.04 5.00 17.17
C SER A 49 15.65 3.92 18.06
N ASP A 50 16.93 3.59 17.83
CA ASP A 50 17.69 2.69 18.68
C ASP A 50 17.37 1.20 18.55
N LEU A 51 16.78 0.75 17.44
CA LEU A 51 16.60 -0.68 17.16
C LEU A 51 17.90 -1.44 16.92
N GLY A 52 19.03 -0.78 16.66
CA GLY A 52 20.30 -1.48 16.36
C GLY A 52 20.24 -2.34 15.08
N PRO A 53 21.17 -3.28 14.86
CA PRO A 53 21.13 -4.17 13.70
C PRO A 53 20.02 -5.22 13.81
N LEU A 54 19.44 -5.61 12.67
CA LEU A 54 18.43 -6.68 12.61
C LEU A 54 19.00 -8.01 13.14
N PRO A 55 18.36 -8.67 14.12
CA PRO A 55 18.73 -10.02 14.55
C PRO A 55 18.63 -11.02 13.41
N GLU A 56 19.64 -11.89 13.27
CA GLU A 56 19.69 -12.92 12.21
C GLU A 56 18.42 -13.79 12.11
N PRO A 57 17.80 -14.25 13.22
CA PRO A 57 16.57 -15.04 13.14
C PRO A 57 15.38 -14.30 12.52
N LEU A 58 15.41 -12.96 12.47
CA LEU A 58 14.35 -12.12 11.91
C LEU A 58 14.62 -11.72 10.45
N ARG A 59 15.78 -12.09 9.88
CA ARG A 59 16.15 -11.74 8.50
C ARG A 59 15.11 -12.19 7.49
N ALA A 60 14.77 -13.48 7.50
CA ALA A 60 13.80 -14.05 6.56
C ALA A 60 12.42 -13.38 6.67
N ARG A 61 12.00 -13.01 7.89
CA ARG A 61 10.73 -12.29 8.12
C ARG A 61 10.77 -10.89 7.51
N ALA A 62 11.87 -10.16 7.70
CA ALA A 62 12.05 -8.82 7.14
C ALA A 62 12.15 -8.85 5.60
N GLU A 63 12.80 -9.85 5.02
CA GLU A 63 12.89 -10.03 3.57
C GLU A 63 11.51 -10.29 2.96
N LEU A 64 10.72 -11.21 3.54
CA LEU A 64 9.35 -11.46 3.11
C LEU A 64 8.46 -10.22 3.20
N LEU A 65 8.60 -9.44 4.28
CA LEU A 65 7.89 -8.18 4.45
C LEU A 65 8.27 -7.17 3.36
N LEU A 66 9.56 -7.06 3.03
CA LEU A 66 10.04 -6.16 1.97
C LEU A 66 9.51 -6.55 0.59
N GLU A 67 9.45 -7.84 0.28
CA GLU A 67 8.85 -8.36 -0.96
C GLU A 67 7.38 -7.97 -1.08
N ARG A 68 6.60 -8.15 -0.01
CA ARG A 68 5.18 -7.74 0.04
C ARG A 68 5.03 -6.24 -0.12
N GLN A 69 5.87 -5.44 0.53
CA GLN A 69 5.87 -3.98 0.37
C GLN A 69 6.13 -3.55 -1.08
N ALA A 70 7.06 -4.21 -1.78
CA ALA A 70 7.34 -3.95 -3.18
C ALA A 70 6.14 -4.30 -4.08
N GLU A 71 5.49 -5.43 -3.84
CA GLU A 71 4.28 -5.83 -4.57
C GLU A 71 3.14 -4.82 -4.37
N VAL A 72 2.90 -4.40 -3.12
CA VAL A 72 1.88 -3.39 -2.79
C VAL A 72 2.19 -2.06 -3.48
N ALA A 73 3.44 -1.61 -3.47
CA ALA A 73 3.86 -0.38 -4.13
C ALA A 73 3.63 -0.44 -5.67
N GLN A 74 3.91 -1.59 -6.28
CA GLN A 74 3.63 -1.82 -7.68
C GLN A 74 2.12 -1.76 -7.98
N ARG A 75 1.32 -2.52 -7.23
CA ARG A 75 -0.15 -2.56 -7.40
C ARG A 75 -0.80 -1.18 -7.18
N LEU A 76 -0.32 -0.43 -6.20
CA LEU A 76 -0.77 0.94 -5.97
C LEU A 76 -0.46 1.85 -7.17
N SER A 77 0.74 1.73 -7.74
CA SER A 77 1.14 2.49 -8.93
C SER A 77 0.25 2.17 -10.14
N GLU A 78 -0.06 0.90 -10.35
CA GLU A 78 -0.97 0.43 -11.41
C GLU A 78 -2.39 0.98 -11.21
N ALA A 79 -2.93 0.89 -9.99
CA ALA A 79 -4.25 1.42 -9.64
C ALA A 79 -4.34 2.93 -9.87
N LEU A 80 -3.29 3.68 -9.51
CA LEU A 80 -3.21 5.13 -9.77
C LEU A 80 -3.19 5.45 -11.28
N VAL A 81 -2.47 4.67 -12.09
CA VAL A 81 -2.47 4.84 -13.56
C VAL A 81 -3.86 4.60 -14.13
N LEU A 82 -4.52 3.50 -13.73
CA LEU A 82 -5.86 3.17 -14.19
C LEU A 82 -6.89 4.24 -13.80
N SER A 83 -6.86 4.69 -12.55
CA SER A 83 -7.72 5.76 -12.04
C SER A 83 -7.56 7.06 -12.85
N ARG A 84 -6.33 7.48 -13.16
CA ARG A 84 -6.08 8.66 -14.01
C ARG A 84 -6.61 8.49 -15.44
N ARG A 85 -6.56 7.29 -16.00
CA ARG A 85 -7.12 7.01 -17.34
C ARG A 85 -8.65 7.09 -17.32
N GLN A 86 -9.28 6.49 -16.30
CA GLN A 86 -10.74 6.55 -16.12
C GLN A 86 -11.24 7.98 -15.90
N ALA A 87 -10.52 8.78 -15.12
CA ALA A 87 -10.85 10.19 -14.90
C ALA A 87 -10.85 10.98 -16.23
N ARG A 88 -9.82 10.79 -17.06
CA ARG A 88 -9.74 11.43 -18.40
C ARG A 88 -10.87 10.99 -19.33
N LEU A 89 -11.20 9.70 -19.39
CA LEU A 89 -12.33 9.23 -20.20
C LEU A 89 -13.66 9.82 -19.73
N THR A 90 -13.87 9.90 -18.41
CA THR A 90 -15.06 10.51 -17.82
C THR A 90 -15.17 11.99 -18.17
N GLU A 91 -14.06 12.73 -18.16
CA GLU A 91 -14.01 14.12 -18.57
C GLU A 91 -14.38 14.30 -20.05
N VAL A 92 -13.81 13.48 -20.95
CA VAL A 92 -14.13 13.50 -22.38
C VAL A 92 -15.62 13.22 -22.62
N LEU A 93 -16.20 12.23 -21.94
CA LEU A 93 -17.63 11.90 -22.07
C LEU A 93 -18.53 13.02 -21.54
N ARG A 94 -18.15 13.69 -20.44
CA ARG A 94 -18.86 14.86 -19.91
C ARG A 94 -18.78 16.06 -20.85
N ALA A 95 -17.61 16.31 -21.45
CA ALA A 95 -17.41 17.40 -22.39
C ALA A 95 -18.10 17.15 -23.75
N GLY A 96 -18.23 15.88 -24.15
CA GLY A 96 -18.84 15.44 -25.40
C GLY A 96 -20.33 15.12 -25.33
N GLY A 97 -21.11 15.86 -24.52
CA GLY A 97 -22.56 15.65 -24.32
C GLY A 97 -23.33 15.37 -25.62
N PRO A 98 -24.48 14.65 -25.56
CA PRO A 98 -25.06 13.95 -26.70
C PRO A 98 -25.17 14.87 -27.93
N ARG A 99 -24.32 14.60 -28.93
CA ARG A 99 -24.46 15.21 -30.26
C ARG A 99 -25.79 14.74 -30.82
N ARG A 100 -26.79 15.64 -30.77
CA ARG A 100 -28.10 15.45 -31.39
C ARG A 100 -27.86 15.01 -32.84
N PRO A 101 -28.33 13.83 -33.28
CA PRO A 101 -28.17 13.42 -34.66
C PRO A 101 -28.89 14.45 -35.55
N VAL A 102 -28.13 15.12 -36.42
CA VAL A 102 -28.69 15.98 -37.46
C VAL A 102 -28.94 15.08 -38.66
N TYR A 103 -30.20 14.72 -38.89
CA TYR A 103 -30.60 14.06 -40.12
C TYR A 103 -30.57 15.10 -41.25
N LEU A 104 -29.63 14.97 -42.17
CA LEU A 104 -29.66 15.69 -43.43
C LEU A 104 -30.70 15.00 -44.32
N ASP A 105 -31.85 15.62 -44.49
CA ASP A 105 -32.83 15.20 -45.49
C ASP A 105 -32.29 15.58 -46.86
N ALA A 106 -31.80 14.58 -47.60
CA ALA A 106 -31.46 14.70 -49.00
C ALA A 106 -32.75 14.53 -49.81
N ALA A 107 -33.63 15.53 -49.78
CA ALA A 107 -34.70 15.67 -50.74
C ALA A 107 -34.09 16.16 -52.07
N GLY A 108 -34.15 15.29 -53.07
CA GLY A 108 -33.71 15.55 -54.45
C GLY A 108 -34.69 16.33 -55.30
#